data_AF-A0A5D3CX54-F1
#
_entry.id   AF-A0A5D3CX54-F1
#
_cell.length_a   1.000
_cell.length_b   1.000
_cell.length_c   1.000
_cell.angle_alpha   90.00
_cell.angle_beta   90.00
_cell.angle_gamma   90.00
#
_symmetry.space_group_name_H-M   'P 1'
#
loop_
_entity.id
_entity.type
_entity.pdbx_description
1 polymer ?
#
loop_
_entity_poly.entity_id
_entity_poly.type
_entity_poly.pdbx_seq_one_letter_code
_entity_poly.pdbx_strand_id
1 'polypeptide(L)'
;MAFFGGVAVLLGIQFVNGFLGYTTLSWPAIATSENLVSWLKLFGGSLLLVIIGTISSIFVTAVEELHFRSWLTEEIALDLGYYPAIIISGLAFAILQR
;
A
#
# COMPACT_ATOMS: atom_id res chain seq x y z
N MET A 1 2.36 -1.60 -8.76
CA MET A 1 1.53 -2.39 -7.82
C MET A 1 2.11 -3.75 -7.39
N ALA A 2 2.83 -4.50 -8.25
CA ALA A 2 3.33 -5.85 -7.92
C ALA A 2 4.34 -5.91 -6.74
N PHE A 3 5.18 -4.89 -6.57
CA PHE A 3 6.20 -4.85 -5.50
C PHE A 3 5.57 -4.72 -4.10
N PHE A 4 4.57 -3.83 -3.96
CA PHE A 4 3.83 -3.66 -2.71
C PHE A 4 3.00 -4.89 -2.34
N GLY A 5 2.38 -5.55 -3.34
CA GLY A 5 1.71 -6.82 -3.13
C GLY A 5 2.66 -7.91 -2.61
N GLY A 6 3.86 -8.00 -3.20
CA GLY A 6 4.89 -8.95 -2.75
C GLY A 6 5.36 -8.70 -1.32
N VAL A 7 5.63 -7.44 -0.96
CA VAL A 7 6.05 -7.07 0.40
C VAL A 7 4.94 -7.33 1.42
N ALA A 8 3.68 -7.02 1.09
CA ALA A 8 2.53 -7.28 1.96
C ALA A 8 2.32 -8.79 2.20
N VAL A 9 2.49 -9.61 1.16
CA VAL A 9 2.42 -11.08 1.26
C VAL A 9 3.54 -11.62 2.13
N LEU A 10 4.77 -11.15 1.96
CA LEU A 10 5.92 -11.56 2.78
C LEU A 10 5.72 -11.20 4.26
N LEU A 11 5.22 -10.00 4.55
CA LEU A 11 4.89 -9.58 5.91
C LEU A 11 3.76 -10.42 6.52
N GLY A 12 2.72 -10.74 5.73
CA GLY A 12 1.64 -11.62 6.16
C GLY A 12 2.11 -13.04 6.48
N ILE A 13 2.99 -13.62 5.64
CA ILE A 13 3.58 -14.94 5.87
C ILE A 13 4.42 -14.95 7.15
N GLN A 14 5.25 -13.93 7.36
CA GLN A 14 6.06 -13.79 8.57
C GLN A 14 5.19 -13.61 9.83
N PHE A 15 4.10 -12.85 9.73
CA PHE A 15 3.16 -12.63 10.83
C PHE A 15 2.43 -13.93 11.23
N VAL A 16 1.91 -14.68 10.25
CA VAL A 16 1.23 -15.96 10.48
C VAL A 16 2.21 -17.00 11.03
N ASN A 17 3.42 -17.09 10.49
CA ASN A 17 4.44 -18.01 10.97
C ASN A 17 4.93 -17.69 12.39
N GLY A 18 4.99 -16.41 12.76
CA GLY A 18 5.26 -15.98 14.13
C GLY A 18 4.11 -16.32 15.09
N PHE A 19 2.86 -16.15 14.66
CA PHE A 19 1.67 -16.45 15.47
C PHE A 19 1.50 -17.96 15.72
N LEU A 20 1.82 -18.80 14.73
CA LEU A 20 1.79 -20.26 14.87
C LEU A 20 3.06 -20.84 15.53
N GLY A 21 4.04 -19.99 15.87
CA GLY A 21 5.27 -20.40 16.56
C GLY A 21 6.30 -21.12 15.68
N TYR A 22 6.12 -21.12 14.36
CA TYR A 22 7.05 -21.73 13.39
C TYR A 22 8.29 -20.87 13.13
N THR A 23 8.22 -19.56 13.40
CA THR A 23 9.38 -18.67 13.32
C THR A 23 9.57 -17.93 14.64
N THR A 24 10.78 -17.99 15.19
CA THR A 24 11.19 -17.12 16.28
C THR A 24 11.78 -15.85 15.67
N LEU A 25 11.16 -14.71 15.94
CA LEU A 25 11.72 -13.39 15.63
C LEU A 25 12.99 -13.22 16.47
N SER A 26 14.13 -13.65 15.94
CA SER A 26 15.43 -13.46 16.59
C SER A 26 15.88 -12.04 16.32
N TRP A 27 15.71 -11.18 17.32
CA TRP A 27 16.28 -9.84 17.31
C TRP A 27 17.82 -9.99 17.30
N PRO A 28 18.57 -9.23 16.47
CA PRO A 28 20.03 -9.22 16.57
C PRO A 28 20.43 -8.93 18.02
N ALA A 29 21.40 -9.67 18.56
CA ALA A 29 21.78 -9.59 19.97
C ALA A 29 22.04 -8.13 20.39
N ILE A 30 21.11 -7.57 21.16
CA ILE A 30 21.17 -6.20 21.67
C ILE A 30 22.19 -6.18 22.81
N ALA A 31 23.22 -5.36 22.67
CA ALA A 31 24.06 -4.97 23.79
C ALA A 31 23.18 -4.37 24.88
N THR A 32 23.25 -4.93 26.08
CA THR A 32 22.30 -4.80 27.20
C THR A 32 22.24 -3.38 27.83
N SER A 33 22.73 -2.36 27.15
CA SER A 33 22.89 -0.99 27.67
C SER A 33 22.12 0.09 26.90
N GLU A 34 21.33 -0.24 25.89
CA GLU A 34 20.65 0.78 25.08
C GLU A 34 19.33 1.26 25.72
N ASN A 35 19.32 2.54 26.07
CA ASN A 35 18.23 3.29 26.70
C ASN A 35 16.85 3.02 26.07
N LEU A 36 15.83 2.75 26.90
CA LEU A 36 14.42 2.58 26.51
C LEU A 36 13.88 3.75 25.65
N VAL A 37 14.48 4.93 25.80
CA VAL A 37 14.23 6.15 25.00
C VAL A 37 14.69 6.02 23.54
N SER A 38 15.82 5.36 23.25
CA SER A 38 16.29 5.16 21.87
C SER A 38 15.35 4.24 21.10
N TRP A 39 14.82 3.21 21.78
CA TRP A 39 13.83 2.29 21.25
C TRP A 39 12.49 2.95 20.93
N LEU A 40 11.96 3.76 21.86
CA LEU A 40 10.73 4.52 21.63
C LEU A 40 10.88 5.48 20.44
N LYS A 41 12.07 6.06 20.27
CA LYS A 41 12.39 6.99 19.18
C LYS A 41 12.47 6.28 17.82
N LEU A 42 13.09 5.10 17.77
CA LEU A 42 13.14 4.27 16.55
C LEU A 42 11.75 3.75 16.17
N PHE A 43 10.99 3.24 17.14
CA PHE A 43 9.62 2.77 16.92
C PHE A 43 8.70 3.92 16.48
N GLY A 44 8.74 5.06 17.16
CA GLY A 44 7.97 6.25 16.80
C GLY A 44 8.30 6.78 15.40
N GLY A 45 9.59 6.79 15.03
CA GLY A 45 10.03 7.15 13.68
C GLY A 45 9.48 6.20 12.61
N SER A 46 9.56 4.89 12.83
CA SER A 46 9.01 3.90 11.90
C SER A 46 7.48 4.00 11.76
N LEU A 47 6.77 4.23 12.87
CA LEU A 47 5.32 4.33 12.89
C LEU A 47 4.83 5.58 12.16
N LEU A 48 5.55 6.70 12.32
CA LEU A 48 5.27 7.94 11.61
C LEU A 48 5.46 7.77 10.09
N LEU A 49 6.55 7.12 9.66
CA LEU A 49 6.79 6.80 8.25
C LEU A 49 5.67 5.93 7.65
N VAL A 50 5.19 4.93 8.40
CA VAL A 50 4.06 4.10 7.98
C VAL A 50 2.80 4.95 7.82
N ILE A 51 2.48 5.82 8.78
CA ILE A 51 1.30 6.70 8.71
C ILE A 51 1.37 7.63 7.50
N ILE A 52 2.53 8.24 7.23
CA ILE A 52 2.69 9.10 6.05
C ILE A 52 2.50 8.30 4.77
N GLY A 53 3.11 7.11 4.70
CA GLY A 53 2.99 6.22 3.54
C GLY A 53 1.54 5.80 3.28
N THR A 54 0.79 5.46 4.33
CA THR A 54 -0.62 5.06 4.20
C THR A 54 -1.50 6.22 3.79
N ILE A 55 -1.36 7.40 4.40
CA ILE A 55 -2.12 8.60 4.01
C ILE A 55 -1.85 8.96 2.55
N SER A 56 -0.58 8.96 2.14
CA SER A 56 -0.20 9.27 0.76
C SER A 56 -0.77 8.24 -0.22
N SER A 57 -0.72 6.94 0.12
CA SER A 57 -1.29 5.90 -0.73
C SER A 57 -2.81 6.02 -0.84
N ILE A 58 -3.52 6.27 0.26
CA ILE A 58 -4.98 6.45 0.25
C ILE A 58 -5.33 7.66 -0.62
N PHE A 59 -4.61 8.76 -0.48
CA PHE A 59 -4.86 9.96 -1.27
C PHE A 59 -4.68 9.69 -2.77
N VAL A 60 -3.58 9.04 -3.16
CA VAL A 60 -3.32 8.70 -4.57
C VAL A 60 -4.43 7.79 -5.11
N THR A 61 -4.78 6.72 -4.38
CA THR A 61 -5.85 5.80 -4.80
C THR A 61 -7.21 6.50 -4.89
N ALA A 62 -7.52 7.42 -3.97
CA ALA A 62 -8.77 8.18 -3.99
C ALA A 62 -8.85 9.10 -5.22
N VAL A 63 -7.75 9.78 -5.56
CA VAL A 63 -7.67 10.63 -6.75
C VAL A 63 -7.80 9.78 -8.02
N GLU A 64 -7.10 8.65 -8.08
CA GLU A 64 -7.18 7.72 -9.21
C GLU A 64 -8.62 7.20 -9.40
N GLU A 65 -9.29 6.79 -8.32
CA GLU A 65 -10.64 6.25 -8.39
C GLU A 65 -11.68 7.33 -8.76
N LEU A 66 -11.56 8.56 -8.26
CA LEU A 66 -12.40 9.67 -8.69
C LEU A 66 -12.17 10.04 -10.16
N HIS A 67 -10.92 10.08 -10.60
CA HIS A 67 -10.62 10.54 -11.95
C HIS A 67 -11.01 9.52 -13.02
N PHE A 68 -10.58 8.26 -12.86
CA PHE A 68 -10.81 7.22 -13.89
C PHE A 68 -12.19 6.60 -13.79
N ARG A 69 -12.69 6.38 -12.57
CA ARG A 69 -13.88 5.56 -12.35
C ARG A 69 -15.16 6.37 -12.29
N SER A 70 -15.15 7.58 -11.70
CA SER A 70 -16.32 8.45 -11.76
C SER A 70 -16.26 9.36 -12.99
N TRP A 71 -15.29 10.28 -13.06
CA TRP A 71 -15.36 11.35 -14.05
C TRP A 71 -15.11 10.88 -15.50
N LEU A 72 -13.97 10.23 -15.75
CA LEU A 72 -13.58 9.84 -17.11
C LEU A 72 -14.54 8.81 -17.72
N THR A 73 -14.98 7.83 -16.92
CA THR A 73 -15.91 6.80 -17.40
C THR A 73 -17.28 7.40 -17.71
N GLU A 74 -17.76 8.34 -16.89
CA GLU A 74 -19.04 9.01 -17.13
C GLU A 74 -18.99 9.91 -18.38
N GLU A 75 -17.92 10.68 -18.56
CA GLU A 75 -17.72 11.53 -19.74
C GLU A 75 -17.71 10.70 -21.04
N ILE A 76 -16.95 9.60 -21.07
CA ILE A 76 -16.90 8.73 -22.25
C ILE A 76 -18.24 8.01 -22.47
N ALA A 77 -18.98 7.70 -21.40
CA ALA A 77 -20.26 7.03 -21.50
C ALA A 77 -21.35 7.92 -22.12
N LEU A 78 -21.25 9.25 -21.97
CA LEU A 78 -22.15 10.20 -22.63
C LEU A 78 -22.00 10.17 -24.15
N ASP A 79 -20.78 10.00 -24.66
CA ASP A 79 -20.48 10.06 -26.10
C ASP A 79 -20.52 8.68 -26.80
N LEU A 80 -19.94 7.65 -26.18
CA LEU A 80 -19.76 6.33 -26.79
C LEU A 80 -20.62 5.22 -26.16
N GLY A 81 -21.24 5.48 -25.01
CA GLY A 81 -22.04 4.51 -24.26
C GLY A 81 -21.24 3.71 -23.21
N TYR A 82 -21.97 2.92 -22.41
CA TYR A 82 -21.47 2.33 -21.17
C TYR A 82 -20.31 1.33 -21.34
N TYR A 83 -20.43 0.38 -22.26
CA TYR A 83 -19.40 -0.65 -22.49
C TYR A 83 -18.07 -0.11 -23.02
N PRO A 84 -18.03 0.75 -24.07
CA PRO A 84 -16.76 1.30 -24.54
C PRO A 84 -16.13 2.25 -23.52
N ALA A 85 -16.93 2.97 -22.71
CA ALA A 85 -16.41 3.80 -21.63
C ALA A 85 -15.58 3.02 -20.61
N ILE A 86 -16.05 1.86 -20.16
CA ILE A 86 -15.32 1.00 -19.22
C ILE A 86 -14.00 0.49 -19.82
N ILE A 87 -14.01 0.10 -21.09
CA ILE A 87 -12.82 -0.44 -21.76
C ILE A 87 -11.76 0.66 -21.94
N ILE A 88 -12.17 1.85 -22.40
CA ILE A 88 -11.25 2.97 -22.65
C ILE A 88 -10.70 3.53 -21.34
N SER A 89 -11.53 3.74 -20.32
CA SER A 89 -11.08 4.24 -19.02
C SER A 89 -10.14 3.25 -18.32
N GLY A 90 -10.45 1.95 -18.39
CA GLY A 90 -9.59 0.88 -17.89
C GLY A 90 -8.24 0.80 -18.63
N LEU A 91 -8.23 0.99 -19.95
CA LEU A 91 -7.00 1.02 -20.75
C LEU A 91 -6.14 2.25 -20.41
N ALA A 92 -6.75 3.43 -20.30
CA ALA A 92 -6.05 4.66 -19.92
C ALA A 92 -5.40 4.54 -18.53
N PHE A 93 -6.14 3.98 -17.57
CA PHE A 93 -5.63 3.68 -16.24
C PHE A 93 -4.42 2.74 -16.30
N ALA A 94 -4.52 1.62 -17.03
CA ALA A 94 -3.43 0.65 -17.14
C ALA A 94 -2.16 1.23 -17.77
N ILE A 95 -2.28 2.18 -18.70
CA ILE A 95 -1.14 2.87 -19.31
C ILE A 95 -0.47 3.81 -18.32
N LEU A 96 -1.25 4.53 -17.51
CA LEU A 96 -0.75 5.51 -16.55
C LEU A 96 -0.15 4.87 -15.29
N GLN A 97 -0.51 3.61 -15.02
CA GLN A 97 -0.02 2.87 -13.86
C GLN A 97 1.31 2.13 -14.09
N ARG A 98 1.94 2.35 -15.26
CA ARG A 98 3.26 1.83 -15.65
C ARG A 98 4.40 2.66 -15.07
#